data_AF-A0A9W2YMH0-F1
#
_entry.id   AF-A0A9W2YMH0-F1
#
_cell.length_a   1.000
_cell.length_b   1.000
_cell.length_c   1.000
_cell.angle_alpha   90.00
_cell.angle_beta   90.00
_cell.angle_gamma   90.00
#
_symmetry.space_group_name_H-M   'P 1'
#
loop_
_entity.id
_entity.type
_entity.pdbx_description
1 polymer ?
#
loop_
_entity_poly.entity_id
_entity_poly.type
_entity_poly.pdbx_seq_one_letter_code
_entity_poly.pdbx_strand_id
1 'polypeptide(L)'
;MASSYQDLRSFQHCRKDVDLVCFLLPEYCPLCHQSTATTESRIPPYVLPSPFCSSVNLKRSIVLKPTHGDFIRSYTRACNLHIGVTDETGQVYDFDEKGLNQRSVWSECLAVLTCNMGQAFVWDQTLDMLSHQIHLWDNKRYHENQWNCFDFVLTFLSHLDHSDQIGPAPLSKEEFCENFLVKKTKKAEQYIHLYRLASQNGCVTVPKKPP
;
A
#
# COMPACT_ATOMS: atom_id res chain seq x y z
N MET A 1 1.40 8.04 18.03
CA MET A 1 0.06 7.42 18.03
C MET A 1 -0.32 7.18 16.59
N ALA A 2 -0.60 5.94 16.19
CA ALA A 2 -1.08 5.68 14.84
C ALA A 2 -2.45 6.36 14.69
N SER A 3 -2.60 7.24 13.70
CA SER A 3 -3.90 7.80 13.35
C SER A 3 -4.79 6.64 12.92
N SER A 4 -5.71 6.21 13.79
CA SER A 4 -6.72 5.23 13.42
C SER A 4 -7.75 5.96 12.55
N TYR A 5 -7.68 5.69 11.24
CA TYR A 5 -8.69 6.16 10.31
C TYR A 5 -10.00 5.43 10.54
N GLN A 6 -11.12 6.15 10.48
CA GLN A 6 -12.44 5.54 10.56
C GLN A 6 -12.69 4.60 9.37
N ASP A 7 -13.33 3.46 9.64
CA ASP A 7 -13.65 2.46 8.62
C ASP A 7 -14.61 3.02 7.55
N LEU A 8 -14.17 3.00 6.30
CA LEU A 8 -14.99 3.33 5.14
C LEU A 8 -15.89 2.13 4.81
N ARG A 9 -17.19 2.35 4.58
CA ARG A 9 -18.16 1.31 4.26
C ARG A 9 -18.72 1.49 2.87
N SER A 10 -19.07 0.39 2.23
CA SER A 10 -19.81 0.35 0.96
C SER A 10 -21.09 -0.45 1.12
N PHE A 11 -22.16 -0.03 0.46
CA PHE A 11 -23.44 -0.74 0.42
C PHE A 11 -24.23 -0.41 -0.84
N GLN A 12 -25.28 -1.19 -1.14
CA GLN A 12 -26.24 -0.87 -2.20
C GLN A 12 -27.63 -0.81 -1.60
N HIS A 13 -28.32 0.32 -1.77
CA HIS A 13 -29.68 0.48 -1.27
C HIS A 13 -30.72 0.14 -2.34
N CYS A 14 -31.06 1.09 -3.21
CA CYS A 14 -32.15 0.95 -4.19
C CYS A 14 -31.68 0.52 -5.59
N ARG A 15 -30.45 0.89 -5.97
CA ARG A 15 -29.86 0.67 -7.30
C ARG A 15 -28.78 -0.40 -7.25
N LYS A 16 -28.79 -1.32 -8.21
CA LYS A 16 -27.78 -2.40 -8.33
C LYS A 16 -26.48 -1.93 -8.99
N ASP A 17 -26.54 -0.81 -9.70
CA ASP A 17 -25.46 -0.25 -10.51
C ASP A 17 -24.71 0.91 -9.82
N VAL A 18 -25.10 1.26 -8.60
CA VAL A 18 -24.48 2.33 -7.81
C VAL A 18 -24.20 1.82 -6.41
N ASP A 19 -22.95 1.93 -5.98
CA ASP A 19 -22.54 1.74 -4.59
C ASP A 19 -22.62 3.07 -3.84
N LEU A 20 -22.99 3.00 -2.57
CA LEU A 20 -22.98 4.12 -1.63
C LEU A 20 -21.82 3.92 -0.67
N VAL A 21 -20.96 4.92 -0.56
CA VAL A 21 -19.73 4.85 0.23
C VAL A 21 -19.76 5.94 1.31
N CYS A 22 -19.63 5.53 2.57
CA CYS A 22 -19.79 6.40 3.73
C CYS A 22 -19.06 5.85 4.96
N PHE A 23 -18.80 6.71 5.96
CA PHE A 23 -18.30 6.26 7.27
C PHE A 23 -19.43 5.82 8.20
N LEU A 24 -20.56 6.50 8.12
CA LEU A 24 -21.79 6.23 8.85
C LEU A 24 -22.92 6.10 7.84
N LEU A 25 -23.82 5.13 8.04
CA LEU A 25 -24.98 4.99 7.17
C LEU A 25 -25.83 6.27 7.24
N PRO A 26 -26.21 6.85 6.09
CA PRO A 26 -27.11 8.00 6.09
C PRO A 26 -28.51 7.56 6.51
N GLU A 27 -29.24 8.37 7.25
CA GLU A 27 -30.62 8.07 7.68
C GLU A 27 -31.55 7.82 6.47
N TYR A 28 -31.35 8.61 5.40
CA TYR A 28 -32.08 8.48 4.15
C TYR A 28 -31.13 8.20 2.98
N CYS A 29 -31.53 7.32 2.08
CA CYS A 29 -30.78 7.03 0.87
C CYS A 29 -30.69 8.29 -0.01
N PRO A 30 -29.49 8.72 -0.44
CA PRO A 30 -29.34 9.93 -1.25
C PRO A 30 -29.90 9.79 -2.68
N LEU A 31 -30.33 8.59 -3.09
CA LEU A 31 -30.84 8.30 -4.43
C LEU A 31 -32.36 8.14 -4.49
N CYS A 32 -32.98 7.52 -3.48
CA CYS A 32 -34.44 7.28 -3.46
C CYS A 32 -35.15 7.90 -2.26
N HIS A 33 -34.41 8.56 -1.35
CA HIS A 33 -34.91 9.23 -0.14
C HIS A 33 -35.68 8.35 0.84
N GLN A 34 -35.66 7.02 0.67
CA GLN A 34 -36.20 6.08 1.64
C GLN A 34 -35.24 5.90 2.82
N SER A 35 -35.80 5.62 4.00
CA SER A 35 -35.00 5.37 5.21
C SER A 35 -34.16 4.11 5.06
N THR A 36 -32.86 4.23 5.34
CA THR A 36 -31.92 3.09 5.30
C THR A 36 -32.07 2.17 6.51
N ALA A 37 -32.73 2.64 7.58
CA ALA A 37 -32.97 1.88 8.79
C ALA A 37 -34.19 0.94 8.65
N THR A 38 -35.19 1.35 7.87
CA THR A 38 -36.45 0.59 7.73
C THR A 38 -36.62 -0.09 6.38
N THR A 39 -35.76 0.22 5.40
CA THR A 39 -35.80 -0.37 4.05
C THR A 39 -34.59 -1.28 3.88
N GLU A 40 -34.83 -2.49 3.40
CA GLU A 40 -33.73 -3.43 3.13
C GLU A 40 -32.81 -2.91 2.03
N SER A 41 -31.50 -2.99 2.30
CA SER A 41 -30.46 -2.73 1.32
C SER A 41 -30.29 -3.94 0.40
N ARG A 42 -30.17 -3.72 -0.91
CA ARG A 42 -29.79 -4.74 -1.90
C ARG A 42 -28.49 -5.46 -1.56
N ILE A 43 -27.47 -4.70 -1.13
CA ILE A 43 -26.24 -5.24 -0.57
C ILE A 43 -26.07 -4.60 0.80
N PRO A 44 -26.02 -5.39 1.89
CA PRO A 44 -25.85 -4.84 3.22
C PRO A 44 -24.49 -4.14 3.35
N PRO A 45 -24.37 -3.15 4.25
CA PRO A 45 -23.11 -2.45 4.44
C PRO A 45 -21.98 -3.36 4.89
N TYR A 46 -20.84 -3.24 4.21
CA TYR A 46 -19.60 -3.93 4.55
C TYR A 46 -18.44 -2.94 4.59
N VAL A 47 -17.42 -3.25 5.38
CA VAL A 47 -16.21 -2.42 5.49
C VAL A 47 -15.36 -2.61 4.23
N LEU A 48 -15.01 -1.50 3.60
CA LEU A 48 -13.98 -1.47 2.56
C LEU A 48 -12.61 -1.61 3.23
N PRO A 49 -11.86 -2.68 2.96
CA PRO A 49 -10.58 -2.88 3.60
C PRO A 49 -9.61 -1.77 3.20
N SER A 50 -8.96 -1.16 4.19
CA SER A 50 -7.86 -0.24 3.94
C SER A 50 -6.73 -0.98 3.22
N PRO A 51 -6.18 -0.45 2.13
CA PRO A 51 -4.99 -1.00 1.49
C PRO A 51 -3.72 -0.71 2.31
N PHE A 52 -3.82 0.15 3.32
CA PHE A 52 -2.71 0.57 4.18
C PHE A 52 -2.80 -0.10 5.54
N CYS A 53 -1.67 -0.63 5.99
CA CYS A 53 -1.55 -1.22 7.32
C CYS A 53 -0.13 -1.06 7.86
N SER A 54 0.05 -1.40 9.14
CA SER A 54 1.37 -1.39 9.77
C SER A 54 2.26 -2.49 9.18
N SER A 55 3.55 -2.20 9.03
CA SER A 55 4.53 -3.13 8.47
C SER A 55 4.63 -4.44 9.26
N VAL A 56 4.34 -4.41 10.57
CA VAL A 56 4.31 -5.61 11.43
C VAL A 56 3.27 -6.66 10.98
N ASN A 57 2.26 -6.22 10.22
CA ASN A 57 1.25 -7.10 9.63
C ASN A 57 1.61 -7.57 8.21
N LEU A 58 2.70 -7.04 7.64
CA LEU A 58 3.18 -7.29 6.29
C LEU A 58 4.53 -8.01 6.35
N LYS A 59 4.52 -9.26 6.77
CA LYS A 59 5.73 -10.09 6.84
C LYS A 59 6.26 -10.37 5.43
N ARG A 60 7.58 -10.41 5.27
CA ARG A 60 8.26 -10.80 4.03
C ARG A 60 7.66 -10.16 2.78
N SER A 61 7.63 -8.85 2.77
CA SER A 61 6.96 -8.06 1.74
C SER A 61 7.82 -6.88 1.32
N ILE A 62 7.67 -6.45 0.07
CA ILE A 62 8.11 -5.12 -0.34
C ILE A 62 6.97 -4.16 -0.03
N VAL A 63 7.30 -3.10 0.70
CA VAL A 63 6.34 -2.13 1.21
C VAL A 63 6.68 -0.72 0.75
N LEU A 64 5.64 0.11 0.65
CA LEU A 64 5.71 1.46 0.12
C LEU A 64 5.01 2.44 1.07
N LYS A 65 5.57 3.63 1.26
CA LYS A 65 4.93 4.74 1.97
C LYS A 65 5.22 6.07 1.28
N PRO A 66 4.45 7.15 1.53
CA PRO A 66 4.87 8.49 1.15
C PRO A 66 6.19 8.84 1.87
N THR A 67 7.09 9.56 1.19
CA THR A 67 8.32 10.05 1.82
C THR A 67 7.98 11.00 2.99
N HIS A 68 6.94 11.82 2.81
CA HIS A 68 6.43 12.74 3.82
C HIS A 68 4.91 12.61 3.98
N GLY A 69 4.45 12.72 5.23
CA GLY A 69 3.02 12.66 5.58
C GLY A 69 2.44 11.24 5.54
N ASP A 70 1.14 11.16 5.28
CA ASP A 70 0.33 9.94 5.21
C ASP A 70 -0.40 9.80 3.86
N PHE A 71 -0.90 8.59 3.57
CA PHE A 71 -1.62 8.31 2.32
C PHE A 71 -2.99 9.00 2.25
N ILE A 72 -3.72 9.07 3.36
CA ILE A 72 -5.12 9.48 3.34
C ILE A 72 -5.30 10.99 3.21
N ARG A 73 -4.47 11.80 3.87
CA ARG A 73 -4.63 13.26 4.01
C ARG A 73 -3.70 14.02 3.07
N SER A 74 -2.42 13.65 3.02
CA SER A 74 -1.38 14.45 2.34
C SER A 74 -0.96 13.90 0.98
N TYR A 75 -1.11 12.61 0.71
CA TYR A 75 -0.61 12.03 -0.52
C TYR A 75 -1.32 12.57 -1.77
N THR A 76 -0.52 12.86 -2.79
CA THR A 76 -0.93 13.18 -4.17
C THR A 76 -0.01 12.44 -5.14
N ARG A 77 -0.36 12.40 -6.42
CA ARG A 77 0.48 11.75 -7.45
C ARG A 77 1.85 12.41 -7.64
N ALA A 78 2.02 13.63 -7.18
CA ALA A 78 3.29 14.35 -7.23
C ALA A 78 4.18 14.05 -6.02
N CYS A 79 3.68 13.31 -5.02
CA CYS A 79 4.47 12.96 -3.85
C CYS A 79 5.49 11.88 -4.19
N ASN A 80 6.73 12.08 -3.73
CA ASN A 80 7.72 11.03 -3.73
C ASN A 80 7.30 9.90 -2.78
N LEU A 81 7.66 8.69 -3.17
CA LEU A 81 7.39 7.46 -2.45
C LEU A 81 8.70 6.87 -1.95
N HIS A 82 8.65 6.23 -0.79
CA HIS A 82 9.75 5.51 -0.18
C HIS A 82 9.41 4.02 -0.10
N ILE A 83 10.39 3.18 -0.41
CA ILE A 83 10.21 1.73 -0.53
C ILE A 83 11.18 0.99 0.40
N GLY A 84 10.75 -0.15 0.92
CA GLY A 84 11.54 -0.98 1.82
C GLY A 84 11.12 -2.45 1.76
N VAL A 85 11.90 -3.30 2.42
CA VAL A 85 11.69 -4.75 2.51
C VAL A 85 11.43 -5.13 3.96
N THR A 86 10.39 -5.92 4.22
CA THR A 86 10.11 -6.44 5.55
C THR A 86 10.66 -7.84 5.75
N ASP A 87 11.11 -8.14 6.97
CA ASP A 87 11.46 -9.48 7.41
C ASP A 87 10.22 -10.29 7.87
N GLU A 88 10.46 -11.48 8.41
CA GLU A 88 9.44 -12.36 9.00
C GLU A 88 8.64 -11.78 10.17
N THR A 89 9.13 -10.72 10.80
CA THR A 89 8.47 -10.00 11.90
C THR A 89 7.75 -8.75 11.41
N GLY A 90 7.91 -8.38 10.14
CA GLY A 90 7.37 -7.15 9.57
C GLY A 90 8.21 -5.91 9.89
N GLN A 91 9.44 -6.11 10.35
CA GLN A 91 10.43 -5.06 10.54
C GLN A 91 11.01 -4.67 9.18
N VAL A 92 11.07 -3.36 8.91
CA VAL A 92 11.45 -2.79 7.62
C VAL A 92 12.94 -2.49 7.56
N TYR A 93 13.55 -2.86 6.43
CA TYR A 93 14.87 -2.47 6.01
C TYR A 93 14.72 -1.57 4.77
N ASP A 94 15.33 -0.40 4.81
CA ASP A 94 15.23 0.59 3.76
C ASP A 94 16.50 1.44 3.70
N PHE A 95 16.70 2.14 2.57
CA PHE A 95 17.90 2.95 2.35
C PHE A 95 17.52 4.38 2.01
N ASP A 96 18.02 5.34 2.79
CA ASP A 96 17.77 6.77 2.58
C ASP A 96 19.06 7.61 2.72
N GLU A 97 18.91 8.92 2.74
CA GLU A 97 19.99 9.90 2.91
C GLU A 97 20.80 9.75 4.21
N LYS A 98 20.33 8.95 5.17
CA LYS A 98 21.02 8.61 6.42
C LYS A 98 21.71 7.24 6.38
N GLY A 99 21.57 6.52 5.27
CA GLY A 99 22.15 5.20 5.09
C GLY A 99 21.11 4.10 5.23
N LEU A 100 21.58 2.89 5.54
CA LEU A 100 20.72 1.73 5.76
C LEU A 100 19.96 1.86 7.09
N ASN A 101 18.65 2.01 7.00
CA ASN A 101 17.75 1.84 8.12
C ASN A 101 17.45 0.36 8.29
N GLN A 102 17.66 -0.16 9.50
CA GLN A 102 17.38 -1.54 9.82
C GLN A 102 16.31 -1.61 10.89
N ARG A 103 15.42 -2.59 10.75
CA ARG A 103 14.45 -2.97 11.76
C ARG A 103 13.49 -1.84 12.18
N SER A 104 13.17 -0.94 11.24
CA SER A 104 12.21 0.13 11.48
C SER A 104 10.77 -0.40 11.42
N VAL A 105 9.83 0.32 12.03
CA VAL A 105 8.39 -0.03 11.96
C VAL A 105 7.66 1.10 11.27
N TRP A 106 6.98 0.79 10.17
CA TRP A 106 6.15 1.76 9.47
C TRP A 106 4.71 1.58 9.92
N SER A 107 4.14 2.61 10.54
CA SER A 107 2.76 2.57 11.05
C SER A 107 1.72 2.44 9.94
N GLU A 108 2.05 2.94 8.75
CA GLU A 108 1.18 2.92 7.57
C GLU A 108 2.03 2.69 6.33
N CYS A 109 1.78 1.59 5.63
CA CYS A 109 2.42 1.25 4.37
C CYS A 109 1.53 0.37 3.49
N LEU A 110 1.86 0.33 2.20
CA LEU A 110 1.19 -0.44 1.17
C LEU A 110 2.09 -1.61 0.75
N ALA A 111 1.60 -2.85 0.83
CA ALA A 111 2.30 -4.00 0.26
C ALA A 111 2.20 -4.01 -1.27
N VAL A 112 3.36 -4.05 -1.93
CA VAL A 112 3.44 -4.07 -3.40
C VAL A 112 3.83 -5.45 -3.93
N LEU A 113 4.62 -6.19 -3.16
CA LEU A 113 4.99 -7.59 -3.39
C LEU A 113 5.03 -8.32 -2.05
N THR A 114 4.60 -9.57 -2.02
CA THR A 114 4.67 -10.43 -0.83
C THR A 114 5.32 -11.75 -1.22
N CYS A 115 6.27 -12.21 -0.41
CA CYS A 115 7.01 -13.45 -0.60
C CYS A 115 6.06 -14.65 -0.70
N ASN A 116 6.37 -15.58 -1.60
CA ASN A 116 5.74 -16.90 -1.58
C ASN A 116 6.28 -17.72 -0.40
N MET A 117 5.43 -18.51 0.27
CA MET A 117 5.84 -19.35 1.41
C MET A 117 7.01 -20.29 1.08
N GLY A 118 7.16 -20.74 -0.17
CA GLY A 118 8.28 -21.57 -0.60
C GLY A 118 9.66 -20.88 -0.58
N GLN A 119 9.70 -19.56 -0.51
CA GLN A 119 10.93 -18.74 -0.51
C GLN A 119 11.18 -18.05 0.84
N ALA A 120 10.36 -18.32 1.86
CA ALA A 120 10.39 -17.59 3.12
C ALA A 120 11.78 -17.57 3.78
N PHE A 121 12.47 -18.72 3.78
CA PHE A 121 13.83 -18.82 4.33
C PHE A 121 14.85 -18.01 3.51
N VAL A 122 14.79 -18.11 2.18
CA VAL A 122 15.72 -17.41 1.28
C VAL A 122 15.49 -15.89 1.36
N TRP A 123 14.24 -15.46 1.52
CA TRP A 123 13.90 -14.05 1.73
C TRP A 123 14.63 -13.45 2.93
N ASP A 124 14.48 -14.07 4.09
CA ASP A 124 15.09 -13.55 5.33
C ASP A 124 16.62 -13.69 5.29
N GLN A 125 17.15 -14.78 4.72
CA GLN A 125 18.59 -14.97 4.56
C GLN A 125 19.22 -13.90 3.65
N THR A 126 18.58 -13.59 2.52
CA THR A 126 19.05 -12.54 1.60
C THR A 126 18.98 -11.17 2.25
N LEU A 127 17.91 -10.89 2.99
CA LEU A 127 17.75 -9.62 3.69
C LEU A 127 18.81 -9.45 4.78
N ASP A 128 19.07 -10.50 5.55
CA ASP A 128 20.13 -10.53 6.57
C ASP A 128 21.50 -10.31 5.93
N MET A 129 21.82 -11.02 4.85
CA MET A 129 23.07 -10.85 4.10
C MET A 129 23.28 -9.41 3.64
N LEU A 130 22.26 -8.79 3.01
CA LEU A 130 22.35 -7.39 2.56
C LEU A 130 22.43 -6.41 3.72
N SER A 131 21.78 -6.70 4.85
CA SER A 131 21.85 -5.85 6.04
C SER A 131 23.25 -5.74 6.65
N HIS A 132 24.07 -6.78 6.46
CA HIS A 132 25.47 -6.81 6.88
C HIS A 132 26.42 -6.09 5.90
N GLN A 133 25.97 -5.74 4.69
CA GLN A 133 26.75 -4.99 3.69
C GLN A 133 26.67 -3.46 3.93
N ILE A 134 26.82 -3.02 5.18
CA ILE A 134 26.62 -1.63 5.61
C ILE A 134 27.45 -0.62 4.79
N HIS A 135 28.64 -1.02 4.33
CA HIS A 135 29.52 -0.18 3.52
C HIS A 135 29.00 0.13 2.10
N LEU A 136 28.11 -0.71 1.54
CA LEU A 136 27.44 -0.47 0.26
C LEU A 136 26.23 0.46 0.42
N TRP A 137 25.62 0.42 1.59
CA TRP A 137 24.43 1.19 1.98
C TRP A 137 24.79 2.32 2.95
N ASP A 138 25.97 2.90 2.77
CA ASP A 138 26.43 4.06 3.53
C ASP A 138 25.79 5.34 3.02
N ASN A 139 25.53 6.29 3.92
CA ASN A 139 24.88 7.54 3.57
C ASN A 139 25.65 8.36 2.54
N LYS A 140 27.00 8.26 2.48
CA LYS A 140 27.83 8.94 1.49
C LYS A 140 27.67 8.38 0.08
N ARG A 141 27.13 7.17 -0.06
CA ARG A 141 26.83 6.55 -1.35
C ARG A 141 25.42 6.87 -1.83
N TYR A 142 24.56 7.44 -0.99
CA TYR A 142 23.20 7.78 -1.38
C TYR A 142 23.20 8.79 -2.53
N HIS A 143 22.44 8.47 -3.57
CA HIS A 143 22.20 9.35 -4.70
C HIS A 143 20.76 9.18 -5.18
N GLU A 144 19.97 10.26 -5.08
CA GLU A 144 18.51 10.24 -5.30
C GLU A 144 18.09 9.55 -6.61
N ASN A 145 18.87 9.68 -7.69
CA ASN A 145 18.53 9.07 -8.99
C ASN A 145 19.25 7.74 -9.29
N GLN A 146 20.40 7.47 -8.66
CA GLN A 146 21.33 6.42 -9.10
C GLN A 146 21.57 5.34 -8.05
N TRP A 147 21.43 5.68 -6.76
CA TRP A 147 21.66 4.77 -5.65
C TRP A 147 20.75 5.18 -4.47
N ASN A 148 19.52 4.69 -4.50
CA ASN A 148 18.44 5.09 -3.60
C ASN A 148 17.68 3.85 -3.05
N CYS A 149 16.54 4.08 -2.39
CA CYS A 149 15.70 3.02 -1.82
C CYS A 149 15.22 1.98 -2.85
N PHE A 150 14.99 2.36 -4.10
CA PHE A 150 14.66 1.40 -5.16
C PHE A 150 15.85 0.52 -5.50
N ASP A 151 17.07 1.08 -5.58
CA ASP A 151 18.27 0.28 -5.85
C ASP A 151 18.52 -0.75 -4.75
N PHE A 152 18.21 -0.41 -3.49
CA PHE A 152 18.20 -1.37 -2.37
C PHE A 152 17.24 -2.55 -2.62
N VAL A 153 15.99 -2.25 -2.96
CA VAL A 153 14.98 -3.27 -3.22
C VAL A 153 15.30 -4.11 -4.46
N LEU A 154 15.80 -3.49 -5.54
CA LEU A 154 16.19 -4.21 -6.76
C LEU A 154 17.41 -5.10 -6.53
N THR A 155 18.37 -4.64 -5.72
CA THR A 155 19.51 -5.47 -5.30
C THR A 155 19.04 -6.64 -4.45
N PHE A 156 18.09 -6.43 -3.54
CA PHE A 156 17.46 -7.52 -2.79
C PHE A 156 16.78 -8.55 -3.70
N LEU A 157 15.96 -8.09 -4.65
CA LEU A 157 15.26 -8.96 -5.59
C LEU A 157 16.22 -9.76 -6.48
N SER A 158 17.32 -9.15 -6.95
CA SER A 158 18.29 -9.84 -7.81
C SER A 158 19.01 -10.99 -7.11
N HIS A 159 19.14 -10.93 -5.77
CA HIS A 159 19.68 -12.04 -4.98
C HIS A 159 18.65 -13.15 -4.69
N LEU A 160 17.35 -12.88 -4.89
CA LEU A 160 16.30 -13.90 -4.85
C LEU A 160 16.11 -14.64 -6.18
N ASP A 161 16.58 -14.05 -7.28
CA ASP A 161 16.36 -14.47 -8.69
C ASP A 161 17.08 -15.78 -9.08
N HIS A 162 17.67 -16.49 -8.11
CA HIS A 162 18.04 -17.89 -8.24
C HIS A 162 16.86 -18.86 -8.00
N SER A 163 15.63 -18.36 -7.94
CA SER A 163 14.43 -19.17 -7.67
C SER A 163 13.28 -18.83 -8.62
N ASP A 164 12.60 -19.87 -9.10
CA ASP A 164 11.73 -19.94 -10.32
C ASP A 164 10.55 -18.95 -10.47
N GLN A 165 10.38 -17.93 -9.61
CA GLN A 165 9.18 -17.07 -9.57
C GLN A 165 9.38 -15.59 -9.86
N ILE A 166 10.60 -15.04 -9.81
CA ILE A 166 10.83 -13.59 -9.99
C ILE A 166 11.19 -13.24 -11.46
N GLY A 167 11.56 -14.24 -12.25
CA GLY A 167 11.94 -14.07 -13.66
C GLY A 167 13.45 -14.26 -13.84
N PRO A 168 14.00 -14.11 -15.06
CA PRO A 168 15.39 -14.44 -15.33
C PRO A 168 16.34 -13.22 -15.42
N ALA A 169 16.00 -12.05 -14.86
CA ALA A 169 16.83 -10.85 -15.03
C ALA A 169 16.64 -9.79 -13.94
N PRO A 170 17.69 -9.01 -13.60
CA PRO A 170 17.57 -7.87 -12.71
C PRO A 170 16.58 -6.85 -13.32
N LEU A 171 15.46 -6.67 -12.64
CA LEU A 171 14.43 -5.71 -13.02
C LEU A 171 15.00 -4.29 -13.00
N SER A 172 14.78 -3.52 -14.06
CA SER A 172 14.97 -2.07 -14.03
C SER A 172 13.97 -1.40 -13.07
N LYS A 173 14.24 -0.15 -12.68
CA LYS A 173 13.30 0.64 -11.84
C LYS A 173 11.95 0.79 -12.55
N GLU A 174 11.99 1.00 -13.85
CA GLU A 174 10.83 1.16 -14.72
C GLU A 174 10.00 -0.14 -14.77
N GLU A 175 10.64 -1.27 -15.07
CA GLU A 175 9.96 -2.57 -15.10
C GLU A 175 9.37 -2.95 -13.74
N PHE A 176 10.10 -2.68 -12.65
CA PHE A 176 9.57 -2.91 -11.31
C PHE A 176 8.32 -2.06 -11.05
N CYS A 177 8.36 -0.79 -11.42
CA CYS A 177 7.21 0.10 -11.26
C CYS A 177 5.99 -0.40 -12.05
N GLU A 178 6.19 -0.73 -13.32
CA GLU A 178 5.12 -1.21 -14.21
C GLU A 178 4.51 -2.53 -13.72
N ASN A 179 5.35 -3.47 -13.31
CA ASN A 179 4.92 -4.82 -12.92
C ASN A 179 4.27 -4.86 -11.54
N PHE A 180 4.80 -4.11 -10.57
CA PHE A 180 4.43 -4.26 -9.16
C PHE A 180 3.79 -3.02 -8.53
N LEU A 181 4.21 -1.81 -8.90
CA LEU A 181 3.71 -0.59 -8.25
C LEU A 181 2.41 -0.08 -8.87
N VAL A 182 2.36 0.10 -10.20
CA VAL A 182 1.27 0.83 -10.88
C VAL A 182 -0.12 0.29 -10.53
N LYS A 183 -0.31 -1.04 -10.54
CA LYS A 183 -1.60 -1.65 -10.21
C LYS A 183 -2.00 -1.44 -8.75
N LYS A 184 -1.04 -1.48 -7.83
CA LYS A 184 -1.26 -1.36 -6.38
C LYS A 184 -1.52 0.09 -5.99
N THR A 185 -0.72 1.02 -6.50
CA THR A 185 -0.89 2.46 -6.27
C THR A 185 -2.20 2.97 -6.85
N LYS A 186 -2.61 2.51 -8.04
CA LYS A 186 -3.93 2.87 -8.61
C LYS A 186 -5.11 2.48 -7.71
N LYS A 187 -5.08 1.28 -7.11
CA LYS A 187 -6.11 0.84 -6.15
C LYS A 187 -6.07 1.67 -4.87
N ALA A 188 -4.87 1.96 -4.36
CA ALA A 188 -4.68 2.82 -3.20
C ALA A 188 -5.23 4.23 -3.45
N GLU A 189 -4.97 4.81 -4.63
CA GLU A 189 -5.49 6.11 -5.04
C GLU A 189 -7.02 6.14 -5.09
N GLN A 190 -7.65 5.09 -5.63
CA GLN A 190 -9.12 4.96 -5.62
C GLN A 190 -9.68 4.97 -4.20
N TYR A 191 -9.05 4.23 -3.29
CA TYR A 191 -9.43 4.22 -1.89
C TYR A 191 -9.27 5.61 -1.24
N ILE A 192 -8.10 6.24 -1.42
CA ILE A 192 -7.82 7.59 -0.89
C ILE A 192 -8.87 8.60 -1.40
N HIS A 193 -9.18 8.55 -2.69
CA HIS A 193 -10.15 9.45 -3.31
C HIS A 193 -11.55 9.27 -2.69
N LEU A 194 -12.02 8.03 -2.57
CA LEU A 194 -13.31 7.73 -1.95
C LEU A 194 -13.35 8.14 -0.47
N TYR A 195 -12.28 7.88 0.27
CA TYR A 195 -12.15 8.27 1.68
C TYR A 195 -12.29 9.80 1.84
N ARG A 196 -11.57 10.57 1.02
CA ARG A 196 -11.63 12.04 1.03
C ARG A 196 -13.01 12.56 0.66
N LEU A 197 -13.63 12.01 -0.39
CA LEU A 197 -14.99 12.40 -0.78
C LEU A 197 -16.03 12.08 0.29
N ALA A 198 -15.95 10.92 0.93
CA ALA A 198 -16.85 10.55 2.02
C ALA A 198 -16.64 11.45 3.25
N SER A 199 -15.40 11.87 3.51
CA SER A 199 -15.07 12.79 4.61
C SER A 199 -15.70 14.16 4.40
N GLN A 200 -15.81 14.60 3.14
CA GLN A 200 -16.36 15.89 2.78
C GLN A 200 -17.90 15.88 2.66
N ASN A 201 -18.48 14.80 2.13
CA ASN A 201 -19.89 14.74 1.75
C ASN A 201 -20.75 13.83 2.64
N GLY A 202 -20.15 13.11 3.59
CA GLY A 202 -20.82 12.13 4.45
C GLY A 202 -21.10 10.80 3.75
N CYS A 203 -21.78 10.85 2.59
CA CYS A 203 -22.06 9.69 1.74
C CYS A 203 -21.86 10.03 0.26
N VAL A 204 -21.17 9.15 -0.46
CA VAL A 204 -20.78 9.34 -1.86
C VAL A 204 -21.41 8.25 -2.72
N THR A 205 -21.87 8.61 -3.91
CA THR A 205 -22.39 7.66 -4.91
C THR A 205 -21.28 7.25 -5.86
N VAL A 206 -21.07 5.94 -6.03
CA VAL A 206 -20.02 5.36 -6.87
C VAL A 206 -20.66 4.45 -7.92
N PRO A 207 -20.74 4.88 -9.20
CA PRO A 207 -21.23 4.03 -10.28
C PRO A 207 -20.31 2.82 -10.53
N LYS A 208 -20.89 1.61 -10.73
CA LYS A 208 -20.12 0.37 -10.99
C LYS A 208 -19.49 0.30 -12.38
N LYS A 209 -19.91 1.16 -13.31
CA LYS A 209 -19.29 1.35 -14.63
C LYS A 209 -19.08 2.85 -14.84
N PRO A 210 -17.98 3.27 -15.48
CA PRO A 210 -17.94 4.61 -16.03
C PRO A 210 -19.05 4.75 -17.09
N PRO A 211 -19.65 5.94 -17.24
CA PRO A 211 -20.52 6.22 -18.37
C PRO A 211 -19.80 6.02 -19.71
#